data_AF-A0A3E1KFY3-F1
#
_entry.id   AF-A0A3E1KFY3-F1
#
_cell.length_a   1.000
_cell.length_b   1.000
_cell.length_c   1.000
_cell.angle_alpha   90.00
_cell.angle_beta   90.00
_cell.angle_gamma   90.00
#
_symmetry.space_group_name_H-M   'P 1'
#
loop_
_entity.id
_entity.type
_entity.pdbx_description
1 polymer ?
#
loop_
_entity_poly.entity_id
_entity_poly.type
_entity_poly.pdbx_seq_one_letter_code
_entity_poly.pdbx_strand_id
1 'polypeptide(L)'
;MSRLPSWCLRSVVLLSCLAAIGCVAAPPTDVATPPPASSAAPASSPAPSKPVTVTTTCRTDADCTVKNVGNCCGAFPGCVNVNSATDPKGVLAQCQASGMMSVCGFREISACQCVAGQCAAKDAQADTLRPATPPTETVH
;
A
#
# COMPACT_ATOMS: atom_id res chain seq x y z
N MET A 1 0.06 2.68 -47.12
CA MET A 1 -0.76 1.45 -46.98
C MET A 1 0.17 0.26 -46.72
N SER A 2 0.59 0.03 -45.47
CA SER A 2 1.49 -1.12 -45.11
C SER A 2 1.35 -1.55 -43.65
N ARG A 3 0.11 -1.72 -43.15
CA ARG A 3 -0.19 -2.20 -41.79
C ARG A 3 -0.58 -3.69 -41.73
N LEU A 4 -0.54 -4.41 -42.86
CA LEU A 4 -0.89 -5.83 -42.93
C LEU A 4 0.19 -6.84 -42.49
N PRO A 5 1.53 -6.60 -42.57
CA PRO A 5 2.49 -7.66 -42.24
C PRO A 5 2.69 -7.86 -40.73
N SER A 6 2.33 -6.86 -39.91
CA SER A 6 2.53 -6.89 -38.45
C SER A 6 1.48 -7.72 -37.71
N TRP A 7 0.27 -7.86 -38.29
CA TRP A 7 -0.79 -8.67 -37.70
C TRP A 7 -0.46 -10.17 -37.82
N CYS A 8 -0.01 -10.63 -39.00
CA CYS A 8 0.34 -12.03 -39.22
C CYS A 8 1.47 -12.51 -38.31
N LEU A 9 2.46 -11.66 -38.01
CA LEU A 9 3.57 -12.01 -37.13
C LEU A 9 3.13 -12.21 -35.66
N ARG A 10 2.13 -11.44 -35.19
CA ARG A 10 1.56 -11.59 -33.84
C ARG A 10 0.74 -12.86 -33.68
N SER A 11 0.04 -13.29 -34.74
CA SER A 11 -0.74 -14.54 -34.73
C SER A 11 0.15 -15.79 -34.66
N VAL A 12 1.30 -15.80 -35.32
CA VAL A 12 2.23 -16.94 -35.28
C VAL A 12 2.89 -17.10 -33.90
N VAL A 13 3.21 -15.99 -33.22
CA VAL A 13 3.80 -16.04 -31.86
C VAL A 13 2.79 -16.58 -30.82
N LEU A 14 1.50 -16.21 -30.93
CA LEU A 14 0.47 -16.70 -30.02
C LEU A 14 0.17 -18.19 -30.19
N LEU A 15 0.24 -18.73 -31.41
CA LEU A 15 0.04 -20.17 -31.65
C LEU A 15 1.20 -21.04 -31.11
N SER A 16 2.42 -20.50 -31.04
CA SER A 16 3.58 -21.22 -30.51
C SER A 16 3.54 -21.45 -29.00
N CYS A 17 2.78 -20.65 -28.23
CA CYS A 17 2.75 -20.76 -26.77
C CYS A 17 1.77 -21.82 -26.25
N LEU A 18 0.78 -22.24 -27.05
CA LEU A 18 -0.22 -23.22 -26.61
C LEU A 18 0.24 -24.69 -26.68
N ALA A 19 1.43 -24.97 -27.22
CA ALA A 19 1.93 -26.33 -27.42
C ALA A 19 2.78 -26.89 -26.26
N ALA A 20 2.75 -26.27 -25.08
CA ALA A 20 3.54 -26.70 -23.91
C ALA A 20 2.69 -27.07 -22.68
N ILE A 21 1.40 -27.40 -22.84
CA ILE A 21 0.57 -27.96 -21.76
C ILE A 21 0.74 -29.48 -21.79
N GLY A 22 1.83 -29.96 -21.20
CA GLY A 22 2.07 -31.38 -20.97
C GLY A 22 1.15 -31.92 -19.88
N CYS A 23 0.40 -32.98 -20.20
CA CYS A 23 -0.35 -33.78 -19.24
C CYS A 23 0.63 -34.51 -18.31
N VAL A 24 0.62 -34.19 -17.01
CA VAL A 24 1.25 -35.03 -15.98
C VAL A 24 0.17 -35.98 -15.44
N ALA A 25 0.40 -37.28 -15.64
CA ALA A 25 -0.43 -38.34 -15.09
C ALA A 25 -0.15 -38.49 -13.59
N ALA A 26 -1.21 -38.44 -12.77
CA ALA A 26 -1.12 -38.70 -11.34
C ALA A 26 -1.03 -40.21 -11.05
N PRO A 27 -0.15 -40.67 -10.14
CA PRO A 27 -0.23 -42.02 -9.58
C PRO A 27 -1.36 -42.10 -8.53
N PRO A 28 -2.03 -43.26 -8.36
CA PRO A 28 -2.90 -43.48 -7.24
C PRO A 28 -2.04 -43.77 -5.99
N THR A 29 -2.22 -43.01 -4.92
CA THR A 29 -1.60 -43.32 -3.64
C THR A 29 -2.61 -43.12 -2.53
N ASP A 30 -3.04 -44.27 -2.02
CA ASP A 30 -3.33 -44.63 -0.63
C ASP A 30 -4.11 -43.65 0.25
N VAL A 31 -5.27 -44.14 0.69
CA VAL A 31 -6.13 -43.57 1.73
C VAL A 31 -5.37 -43.63 3.07
N ALA A 32 -4.70 -42.54 3.43
CA ALA A 32 -4.21 -42.33 4.79
C ALA A 32 -5.21 -41.47 5.58
N THR A 33 -5.87 -42.13 6.53
CA THR A 33 -6.64 -41.57 7.66
C THR A 33 -5.99 -40.29 8.23
N PRO A 34 -6.71 -39.16 8.34
CA PRO A 34 -6.17 -37.98 9.02
C PRO A 34 -6.09 -38.25 10.53
N PRO A 35 -4.96 -37.92 11.20
CA PRO A 35 -4.86 -37.97 12.66
C PRO A 35 -5.80 -36.93 13.30
N PRO A 36 -6.29 -37.18 14.54
CA PRO A 36 -7.19 -36.28 15.23
C PRO A 36 -6.55 -34.90 15.46
N ALA A 37 -7.39 -33.87 15.35
CA ALA A 37 -7.07 -32.48 15.56
C ALA A 37 -6.16 -32.26 16.78
N SER A 38 -4.95 -31.78 16.53
CA SER A 38 -4.13 -31.20 17.58
C SER A 38 -4.82 -29.93 18.07
N SER A 39 -5.21 -29.98 19.34
CA SER A 39 -5.78 -28.88 20.11
C SER A 39 -5.03 -27.58 19.85
N ALA A 40 -5.74 -26.59 19.29
CA ALA A 40 -5.24 -25.24 19.17
C ALA A 40 -4.87 -24.71 20.57
N ALA A 41 -3.59 -24.41 20.76
CA ALA A 41 -3.14 -23.69 21.95
C ALA A 41 -3.88 -22.34 22.05
N PRO A 42 -4.26 -21.90 23.25
CA PRO A 42 -4.95 -20.63 23.41
C PRO A 42 -4.04 -19.49 22.95
N ALA A 43 -4.58 -18.67 22.04
CA ALA A 43 -3.94 -17.45 21.58
C ALA A 43 -3.60 -16.58 22.79
N SER A 44 -2.32 -16.41 23.07
CA SER A 44 -1.86 -15.48 24.09
C SER A 44 -2.24 -14.07 23.64
N SER A 45 -3.14 -13.42 24.37
CA SER A 45 -3.51 -12.03 24.13
C SER A 45 -2.24 -11.17 24.09
N PRO A 46 -2.01 -10.36 23.04
CA PRO A 46 -0.84 -9.50 22.99
C PRO A 46 -0.91 -8.52 24.17
N ALA A 47 0.17 -8.42 24.94
CA ALA A 47 0.30 -7.39 25.95
C ALA A 47 0.17 -5.99 25.31
N PRO A 48 -0.38 -5.00 26.02
CA PRO A 48 -0.51 -3.64 25.50
C PRO A 48 0.87 -3.10 25.11
N SER A 49 1.07 -2.94 23.81
CA SER A 49 2.30 -2.41 23.24
C SER A 49 2.32 -0.90 23.46
N LYS A 50 3.46 -0.35 23.89
CA LYS A 50 3.59 1.10 24.03
C LYS A 50 3.36 1.78 22.67
N PRO A 51 2.68 2.94 22.62
CA PRO A 51 2.47 3.66 21.37
C PRO A 51 3.80 3.96 20.67
N VAL A 52 3.91 3.57 19.40
CA VAL A 52 5.08 3.91 18.58
C VAL A 52 5.07 5.40 18.29
N THR A 53 6.17 6.07 18.60
CA THR A 53 6.35 7.49 18.25
C THR A 53 6.89 7.60 16.84
N VAL A 54 6.15 8.32 16.00
CA VAL A 54 6.58 8.64 14.64
C VAL A 54 7.41 9.92 14.68
N THR A 55 8.62 9.86 14.14
CA THR A 55 9.56 10.97 14.05
C THR A 55 9.55 11.55 12.65
N THR A 56 9.30 12.85 12.55
CA THR A 56 9.33 13.60 11.28
C THR A 56 10.54 14.51 11.17
N THR A 57 11.41 14.59 12.16
CA THR A 57 12.56 15.51 12.12
C THR A 57 13.59 15.08 11.08
N CYS A 58 14.22 16.05 10.42
CA CYS A 58 15.20 15.82 9.37
C CYS A 58 16.26 16.93 9.33
N ARG A 59 17.39 16.65 8.69
CA ARG A 59 18.41 17.65 8.32
C ARG A 59 18.42 17.89 6.82
N THR A 60 18.16 16.85 6.03
CA THR A 60 18.21 16.86 4.57
C THR A 60 17.05 16.06 4.00
N ASP A 61 16.75 16.25 2.71
CA ASP A 61 15.74 15.46 1.99
C ASP A 61 15.99 13.95 2.07
N ALA A 62 17.26 13.52 2.13
CA ALA A 62 17.64 12.11 2.21
C ALA A 62 17.25 11.45 3.55
N ASP A 63 16.97 12.26 4.58
CA ASP A 63 16.48 11.76 5.86
C ASP A 63 14.99 11.43 5.81
N CYS A 64 14.27 11.80 4.74
CA CYS A 64 12.83 11.65 4.63
C CYS A 64 12.43 10.55 3.65
N THR A 65 11.45 9.74 4.04
CA THR A 65 10.90 8.70 3.18
C THR A 65 9.40 8.53 3.40
N VAL A 66 8.72 7.99 2.38
CA VAL A 66 7.32 7.64 2.49
C VAL A 66 7.21 6.31 3.24
N LYS A 67 6.52 6.33 4.38
CA LYS A 67 6.16 5.10 5.11
C LYS A 67 4.65 5.07 5.35
N ASN A 68 4.11 3.86 5.52
CA ASN A 68 2.76 3.71 6.01
C ASN A 68 2.74 3.97 7.53
N VAL A 69 2.22 5.12 7.95
CA VAL A 69 2.07 5.46 9.38
C VAL A 69 0.76 4.91 9.95
N GLY A 70 -0.22 4.61 9.10
CA GLY A 70 -1.54 4.13 9.47
C GLY A 70 -2.46 5.24 9.98
N ASN A 71 -3.77 5.01 9.83
CA ASN A 71 -4.84 5.81 10.43
C ASN A 71 -6.07 4.90 10.64
N CYS A 72 -7.14 5.40 11.27
CA CYS A 72 -8.40 4.67 11.46
C CYS A 72 -9.15 4.32 10.15
N CYS A 73 -8.62 4.72 9.01
CA CYS A 73 -9.10 4.36 7.67
C CYS A 73 -8.22 3.31 6.97
N GLY A 74 -7.21 2.77 7.64
CA GLY A 74 -6.28 1.78 7.10
C GLY A 74 -4.92 2.35 6.73
N ALA A 75 -4.42 1.99 5.55
CA ALA A 75 -3.11 2.43 5.08
C ALA A 75 -3.11 3.96 4.85
N PHE A 76 -2.10 4.62 5.41
CA PHE A 76 -1.93 6.05 5.31
C PHE A 76 -0.46 6.35 5.05
N PRO A 77 -0.05 6.58 3.78
CA PRO A 77 1.31 6.95 3.47
C PRO A 77 1.60 8.36 3.99
N GLY A 78 2.75 8.53 4.65
CA GLY A 78 3.21 9.81 5.19
C GLY A 78 4.73 9.95 5.08
N CYS A 79 5.19 11.20 5.01
CA CYS A 79 6.61 11.52 5.03
C CYS A 79 7.15 11.53 6.46
N VAL A 80 8.08 10.64 6.74
CA VAL A 80 8.69 10.48 8.06
C VAL A 80 10.19 10.32 7.91
N ASN A 81 10.92 10.41 9.02
CA ASN A 81 12.35 10.13 9.00
C ASN A 81 12.59 8.66 8.57
N VAL A 82 13.62 8.40 7.78
CA VAL A 82 14.04 7.05 7.36
C VAL A 82 14.26 6.09 8.53
N ASN A 83 14.67 6.60 9.68
CA ASN A 83 14.88 5.83 10.91
C ASN A 83 13.64 5.81 11.83
N SER A 84 12.57 6.51 11.48
CA SER A 84 11.33 6.48 12.27
C SER A 84 10.70 5.10 12.23
N ALA A 85 10.30 4.59 13.40
CA ALA A 85 9.38 3.48 13.49
C ALA A 85 7.97 3.91 13.08
N THR A 86 7.16 2.94 12.67
CA THR A 86 5.73 3.09 12.34
C THR A 86 5.00 1.83 12.78
N ASP A 87 3.74 1.95 13.19
CA ASP A 87 2.92 0.79 13.55
C ASP A 87 1.49 0.92 12.99
N PRO A 88 1.33 0.76 11.67
CA PRO A 88 0.01 0.87 11.05
C PRO A 88 -0.97 -0.22 11.53
N LYS A 89 -0.46 -1.37 11.99
CA LYS A 89 -1.30 -2.45 12.52
C LYS A 89 -1.80 -2.14 13.93
N GLY A 90 -0.95 -1.60 14.81
CA GLY A 90 -1.36 -1.16 16.13
C GLY A 90 -2.32 0.01 16.07
N VAL A 91 -2.11 0.97 15.16
CA VAL A 91 -3.08 2.06 14.90
C VAL A 91 -4.43 1.47 14.47
N LEU A 92 -4.43 0.56 13.50
CA LEU A 92 -5.66 -0.10 13.04
C LEU A 92 -6.38 -0.83 14.18
N ALA A 93 -5.65 -1.61 14.99
CA ALA A 93 -6.20 -2.34 16.12
C ALA A 93 -6.81 -1.41 17.17
N GLN A 94 -6.15 -0.28 17.46
CA GLN A 94 -6.67 0.72 18.39
C GLN A 94 -7.96 1.37 17.85
N CYS A 95 -8.00 1.69 16.56
CA CYS A 95 -9.19 2.25 15.92
C CYS A 95 -10.37 1.26 15.90
N GLN A 96 -10.09 -0.04 15.72
CA GLN A 96 -11.10 -1.10 15.84
C GLN A 96 -11.62 -1.20 17.27
N ALA A 97 -10.72 -1.21 18.26
CA ALA A 97 -11.09 -1.30 19.68
C ALA A 97 -11.90 -0.08 20.16
N SER A 98 -11.66 1.10 19.58
CA SER A 98 -12.35 2.34 19.93
C SER A 98 -13.58 2.65 19.06
N GLY A 99 -13.92 1.80 18.08
CA GLY A 99 -15.04 2.04 17.16
C GLY A 99 -14.84 3.24 16.23
N MET A 100 -13.60 3.73 16.06
CA MET A 100 -13.26 4.90 15.23
C MET A 100 -12.98 4.55 13.77
N MET A 101 -13.18 3.28 13.39
CA MET A 101 -12.96 2.81 12.02
C MET A 101 -13.85 3.57 11.04
N SER A 102 -13.26 4.04 9.94
CA SER A 102 -13.98 4.69 8.85
C SER A 102 -13.34 4.38 7.50
N VAL A 103 -13.82 5.00 6.43
CA VAL A 103 -13.24 4.91 5.08
C VAL A 103 -12.82 6.30 4.64
N CYS A 104 -11.54 6.44 4.32
CA CYS A 104 -10.95 7.70 3.88
C CYS A 104 -10.25 7.48 2.54
N GLY A 105 -10.15 8.53 1.73
CA GLY A 105 -9.13 8.61 0.71
C GLY A 105 -7.79 9.04 1.31
N PHE A 106 -6.69 8.72 0.63
CA PHE A 106 -5.39 9.32 0.89
C PHE A 106 -4.86 9.96 -0.37
N ARG A 107 -4.05 11.02 -0.20
CA ARG A 107 -3.33 11.65 -1.29
C ARG A 107 -2.14 10.77 -1.66
N GLU A 108 -1.89 10.58 -2.95
CA GLU A 108 -0.65 9.94 -3.39
C GLU A 108 0.54 10.86 -3.06
N ILE A 109 1.58 10.30 -2.46
CA ILE A 109 2.82 11.00 -2.13
C ILE A 109 3.94 10.37 -2.96
N SER A 110 4.39 11.07 -3.99
CA SER A 110 5.43 10.58 -4.89
C SER A 110 6.85 10.77 -4.33
N ALA A 111 7.05 11.76 -3.44
CA ALA A 111 8.34 12.03 -2.81
C ALA A 111 8.18 12.83 -1.50
N CYS A 112 9.24 12.82 -0.69
CA CYS A 112 9.35 13.59 0.54
C CYS A 112 10.53 14.58 0.48
N GLN A 113 10.44 15.65 1.26
CA GLN A 113 11.49 16.66 1.42
C GLN A 113 11.60 17.12 2.87
N CYS A 114 12.75 17.67 3.23
CA CYS A 114 12.96 18.30 4.51
C CYS A 114 12.64 19.80 4.44
N VAL A 115 11.53 20.22 5.05
CA VAL A 115 11.12 21.63 5.15
C VAL A 115 11.17 22.06 6.60
N ALA A 116 11.96 23.09 6.90
CA ALA A 116 12.08 23.64 8.25
C ALA A 116 12.41 22.57 9.33
N GLY A 117 13.27 21.60 8.97
CA GLY A 117 13.65 20.50 9.86
C GLY A 117 12.58 19.42 10.05
N GLN A 118 11.53 19.41 9.22
CA GLN A 118 10.44 18.43 9.24
C GLN A 118 10.24 17.79 7.87
N CYS A 119 10.03 16.47 7.85
CA CYS A 119 9.68 15.73 6.65
C CYS A 119 8.26 16.08 6.21
N ALA A 120 8.13 16.56 4.98
CA ALA A 120 6.87 16.89 4.34
C ALA A 120 6.81 16.25 2.94
N ALA A 121 5.59 16.10 2.42
CA ALA A 121 5.40 15.66 1.04
C ALA A 121 5.94 16.72 0.07
N LYS A 122 6.59 16.26 -1.01
CA LYS A 122 6.80 17.11 -2.19
C LYS A 122 5.45 17.26 -2.87
N ASP A 123 4.98 18.50 -3.06
CA ASP A 123 3.74 18.74 -3.79
C ASP A 123 3.84 18.10 -5.18
N ALA A 124 2.97 17.11 -5.44
CA ALA A 124 2.76 16.65 -6.79
C ALA A 124 2.12 17.80 -7.56
N GLN A 125 2.67 18.14 -8.73
CA GLN A 125 2.26 19.25 -9.61
C GLN A 125 0.79 19.20 -10.10
N ALA A 126 -0.06 18.37 -9.50
CA ALA A 126 -1.48 18.26 -9.82
C ALA A 126 -2.30 19.47 -9.34
N ASP A 127 -1.93 20.12 -8.23
CA ASP A 127 -2.66 21.29 -7.71
C ASP A 127 -2.30 22.61 -8.45
N THR A 128 -1.19 22.65 -9.20
CA THR A 128 -0.84 23.80 -10.05
C THR A 128 -1.68 23.90 -11.32
N LEU A 129 -2.35 22.81 -11.72
CA LEU A 129 -3.26 22.79 -12.88
C LEU A 129 -4.71 23.14 -12.51
N ARG A 130 -5.04 23.30 -11.23
CA ARG A 130 -6.36 23.78 -10.82
C ARG A 130 -6.35 25.31 -10.85
N PRO A 131 -7.10 25.96 -11.77
CA PRO A 131 -7.21 27.42 -11.74
C PRO A 131 -7.78 27.84 -10.39
N ALA A 132 -7.16 28.82 -9.73
CA ALA A 132 -7.71 29.41 -8.53
C ALA A 132 -9.08 30.00 -8.87
N THR A 133 -10.15 29.46 -8.28
CA THR A 133 -11.48 30.08 -8.35
C THR A 133 -11.37 31.48 -7.74
N PRO A 134 -11.64 32.57 -8.49
CA PRO A 134 -11.66 33.90 -7.91
C PRO A 134 -12.75 33.96 -6.83
N PRO A 135 -12.55 34.71 -5.74
CA PRO A 135 -13.55 34.85 -4.71
C PRO A 135 -14.80 35.46 -5.32
N THR A 136 -15.92 34.74 -5.24
CA THR A 136 -17.23 35.23 -5.66
C THR A 136 -17.53 36.53 -4.93
N GLU A 137 -17.46 37.63 -5.68
CA GLU A 137 -17.90 38.95 -5.28
C GLU A 137 -19.31 38.85 -4.69
N THR A 138 -19.43 39.25 -3.43
CA THR A 138 -20.68 39.26 -2.68
C THR A 138 -21.54 40.39 -3.25
N VAL A 139 -22.46 40.06 -4.15
CA VAL A 139 -23.47 41.02 -4.64
C VAL A 139 -24.43 41.30 -3.48
N HIS A 140 -24.40 42.53 -2.99
CA HIS A 140 -25.35 43.09 -2.02
C HIS A 140 -26.58 43.62 -2.75
#